data_AF-A0A2X2IPT7-F1
#
_entry.id   AF-A0A2X2IPT7-F1
#
_cell.length_a   1.000
_cell.length_b   1.000
_cell.length_c   1.000
_cell.angle_alpha   90.00
_cell.angle_beta   90.00
_cell.angle_gamma   90.00
#
_symmetry.space_group_name_H-M   'P 1'
#
loop_
_entity.id
_entity.type
_entity.pdbx_description
1 polymer ?
#
loop_
_entity_poly.entity_id
_entity_poly.type
_entity_poly.pdbx_seq_one_letter_code
_entity_poly.pdbx_strand_id
1 'polypeptide(L)'
;MQNLINDIHRERFRAEFSMYYAGIIYLLILNRISCGFTREEMAFLMGQEQTYVKEMEELKIPSGNLEVMVHLNWVFNRRKVDINKFDNKTSYQFELTIWEEKAIRYYQMEYFINSVETMTFFQLMEEIRVEDSAQAEQFACDCMVVEIVLGKLIEMDYFKKYRTPLELWRYAEKYLGEKICIKSLMHEIGVFVGKKGSAPLRKTKAKSFGFRYIAHK
;
A
#
# COMPACT_ATOMS: atom_id res chain seq x y z
N MET A 1 -40.55 -14.55 -8.46
CA MET A 1 -39.08 -14.44 -8.41
C MET A 1 -38.67 -13.16 -9.11
N GLN A 2 -38.67 -12.05 -8.38
CA GLN A 2 -38.05 -10.79 -8.78
C GLN A 2 -36.95 -10.55 -7.76
N ASN A 3 -35.76 -11.07 -8.03
CA ASN A 3 -34.57 -10.57 -7.36
C ASN A 3 -34.33 -9.20 -7.94
N LEU A 4 -34.91 -8.19 -7.28
CA LEU A 4 -34.50 -6.80 -7.39
C LEU A 4 -32.98 -6.80 -7.33
N ILE A 5 -32.38 -6.26 -8.39
CA ILE A 5 -30.97 -5.99 -8.53
C ILE A 5 -30.56 -5.29 -7.23
N ASN A 6 -29.85 -6.00 -6.36
CA ASN A 6 -29.09 -5.34 -5.31
C ASN A 6 -28.09 -4.47 -6.07
N ASP A 7 -28.39 -3.17 -6.18
CA ASP A 7 -27.38 -2.15 -6.40
C ASP A 7 -26.47 -2.17 -5.16
N ILE A 8 -25.62 -3.20 -5.10
CA ILE A 8 -24.40 -3.21 -4.31
C ILE A 8 -23.69 -1.91 -4.69
N HIS A 9 -23.24 -1.11 -3.72
CA HIS A 9 -22.51 0.14 -3.96
C HIS A 9 -21.24 -0.14 -4.78
N ARG A 10 -21.39 -0.20 -6.10
CA ARG A 10 -20.31 -0.38 -7.08
C ARG A 10 -19.76 0.99 -7.39
N GLU A 11 -18.55 1.26 -6.91
CA GLU A 11 -17.83 2.47 -7.25
C GLU A 11 -17.14 2.27 -8.60
N ARG A 12 -17.26 3.25 -9.50
CA ARG A 12 -16.68 3.19 -10.85
C ARG A 12 -15.75 4.37 -11.07
N PHE A 13 -14.55 4.08 -11.54
CA PHE A 13 -13.50 5.07 -11.78
C PHE A 13 -13.05 4.97 -13.23
N ARG A 14 -13.20 6.07 -13.99
CA ARG A 14 -12.82 6.14 -15.40
C ARG A 14 -11.61 7.01 -15.59
N ALA A 15 -10.64 6.54 -16.38
CA ALA A 15 -9.47 7.31 -16.74
C ALA A 15 -8.87 6.83 -18.07
N GLU A 16 -8.11 7.71 -18.70
CA GLU A 16 -7.37 7.41 -19.92
C GLU A 16 -5.88 7.25 -19.63
N PHE A 17 -5.32 6.09 -19.96
CA PHE A 17 -3.89 5.80 -19.77
C PHE A 17 -3.43 4.62 -20.62
N SER A 18 -2.13 4.34 -20.62
CA SER A 18 -1.55 3.21 -21.35
C SER A 18 -1.80 1.87 -20.67
N MET A 19 -1.81 0.79 -21.44
CA MET A 19 -1.83 -0.59 -20.91
C MET A 19 -0.72 -0.86 -19.89
N TYR A 20 0.42 -0.18 -20.07
CA TYR A 20 1.53 -0.23 -19.13
C TYR A 20 1.13 0.25 -17.72
N TYR A 21 0.43 1.40 -17.63
CA TYR A 21 -0.07 1.91 -16.37
C TYR A 21 -1.14 1.00 -15.77
N ALA A 22 -2.03 0.46 -16.61
CA ALA A 22 -3.02 -0.54 -16.19
C ALA A 22 -2.35 -1.76 -15.53
N GLY A 23 -1.24 -2.24 -16.12
CA GLY A 23 -0.43 -3.33 -15.58
C GLY A 23 0.25 -2.98 -14.25
N ILE A 24 0.70 -1.74 -14.07
CA ILE A 24 1.22 -1.25 -12.78
C ILE A 24 0.14 -1.29 -11.70
N ILE A 25 -1.07 -0.82 -12.00
CA ILE A 25 -2.21 -0.85 -11.07
C ILE A 25 -2.60 -2.29 -10.73
N TYR A 26 -2.67 -3.17 -11.72
CA TYR A 26 -2.90 -4.61 -11.50
C TYR A 26 -1.90 -5.20 -10.51
N LEU A 27 -0.60 -4.96 -10.73
CA LEU A 27 0.46 -5.50 -9.89
C LEU A 27 0.47 -4.87 -8.50
N LEU A 28 0.15 -3.58 -8.37
CA LEU A 28 -0.03 -2.92 -7.08
C LEU A 28 -1.10 -3.65 -6.26
N ILE A 29 -2.29 -3.83 -6.82
CA ILE A 29 -3.43 -4.46 -6.14
C ILE A 29 -3.11 -5.93 -5.84
N LEU A 30 -2.64 -6.68 -6.84
CA LEU A 30 -2.31 -8.11 -6.69
C LEU A 30 -1.28 -8.36 -5.60
N ASN A 31 -0.17 -7.62 -5.60
CA ASN A 31 0.89 -7.83 -4.62
C ASN A 31 0.46 -7.39 -3.22
N ARG A 32 -0.29 -6.28 -3.10
CA ARG A 32 -0.86 -5.85 -1.83
C ARG A 32 -1.74 -6.94 -1.22
N ILE A 33 -2.68 -7.49 -2.00
CA ILE A 33 -3.56 -8.59 -1.57
C ILE A 33 -2.73 -9.83 -1.22
N SER A 34 -1.78 -10.23 -2.08
CA SER A 34 -0.95 -11.43 -1.89
C SER A 34 -0.08 -11.35 -0.64
N CYS A 35 0.37 -10.15 -0.27
CA CYS A 35 1.14 -9.93 0.95
C CYS A 35 0.26 -9.75 2.20
N GLY A 36 -1.07 -9.65 2.04
CA GLY A 36 -2.03 -9.42 3.12
C GLY A 36 -1.95 -8.02 3.71
N PHE A 37 -1.49 -7.03 2.93
CA PHE A 37 -1.37 -5.65 3.38
C PHE A 37 -2.67 -4.90 3.17
N THR A 38 -3.09 -4.13 4.16
CA THR A 38 -4.12 -3.10 3.96
C THR A 38 -3.58 -1.98 3.07
N ARG A 39 -4.49 -1.16 2.52
CA ARG A 39 -4.11 0.04 1.75
C ARG A 39 -3.23 0.99 2.58
N GLU A 40 -3.54 1.12 3.86
CA GLU A 40 -2.88 2.02 4.79
C GLU A 40 -1.46 1.54 5.15
N GLU A 41 -1.31 0.25 5.41
CA GLU A 41 -0.01 -0.37 5.66
C GLU A 41 0.90 -0.28 4.44
N MET A 42 0.36 -0.54 3.24
CA MET A 42 1.10 -0.37 2.00
C MET A 42 1.53 1.10 1.82
N ALA A 43 0.62 2.06 2.05
CA ALA A 43 0.94 3.48 1.96
C ALA A 43 2.04 3.87 2.96
N PHE A 44 1.97 3.37 4.20
CA PHE A 44 3.00 3.55 5.20
C PHE A 44 4.35 3.00 4.75
N LEU A 45 4.42 1.76 4.25
CA LEU A 45 5.67 1.18 3.74
C LEU A 45 6.24 1.97 2.57
N MET A 46 5.39 2.56 1.72
CA MET A 46 5.80 3.47 0.64
C MET A 46 6.24 4.86 1.16
N GLY A 47 6.01 5.17 2.44
CA GLY A 47 6.24 6.50 3.01
C GLY A 47 5.23 7.54 2.55
N GLN A 48 4.03 7.15 2.16
CA GLN A 48 3.02 8.07 1.63
C GLN A 48 1.90 8.34 2.66
N GLU A 49 0.97 9.23 2.32
CA GLU A 49 -0.23 9.48 3.13
C GLU A 49 -1.13 8.24 3.15
N GLN A 50 -1.91 8.06 4.22
CA GLN A 50 -2.78 6.89 4.42
C GLN A 50 -3.75 6.64 3.26
N THR A 51 -4.22 7.72 2.59
CA THR A 51 -5.13 7.62 1.45
C THR A 51 -4.44 7.33 0.12
N TYR A 52 -3.11 7.41 0.05
CA TYR A 52 -2.36 7.38 -1.22
C TYR A 52 -2.62 6.10 -2.03
N VAL A 53 -2.55 4.93 -1.41
CA VAL A 53 -2.81 3.65 -2.11
C VAL A 53 -4.28 3.55 -2.52
N LYS A 54 -5.21 4.02 -1.70
CA LYS A 54 -6.64 4.09 -2.05
C LYS A 54 -6.84 4.97 -3.29
N GLU A 55 -6.27 6.17 -3.30
CA GLU A 55 -6.38 7.11 -4.41
C GLU A 55 -5.69 6.59 -5.70
N MET A 56 -4.60 5.83 -5.59
CA MET A 56 -4.00 5.13 -6.73
C MET A 56 -4.91 4.02 -7.27
N GLU A 57 -5.45 3.17 -6.38
CA GLU A 57 -6.40 2.12 -6.77
C GLU A 57 -7.63 2.73 -7.43
N GLU A 58 -8.12 3.88 -6.96
CA GLU A 58 -9.26 4.62 -7.52
C GLU A 58 -8.91 5.49 -8.74
N LEU A 59 -7.69 5.38 -9.27
CA LEU A 59 -7.21 6.11 -10.46
C LEU A 59 -7.23 7.65 -10.30
N LYS A 60 -7.24 8.15 -9.07
CA LYS A 60 -7.30 9.60 -8.75
C LYS A 60 -5.95 10.29 -8.80
N ILE A 61 -4.86 9.55 -8.64
CA ILE A 61 -3.50 10.09 -8.73
C ILE A 61 -3.00 9.91 -10.16
N PRO A 62 -2.84 11.00 -10.94
CA PRO A 62 -2.18 10.95 -12.24
C PRO A 62 -0.68 10.80 -11.99
N SER A 63 -0.25 9.59 -11.67
CA SER A 63 1.16 9.36 -11.36
C SER A 63 1.97 9.26 -12.64
N GLY A 64 3.10 9.97 -12.69
CA GLY A 64 4.16 9.62 -13.62
C GLY A 64 4.62 8.20 -13.27
N ASN A 65 4.53 7.28 -14.24
CA ASN A 65 4.80 5.83 -14.13
C ASN A 65 5.98 5.43 -13.22
N LEU A 66 7.00 6.29 -13.09
CA LEU A 66 8.27 6.00 -12.43
C LEU A 66 8.17 5.89 -10.89
N GLU A 67 7.47 6.80 -10.20
CA GLU A 67 7.46 6.81 -8.71
C GLU A 67 6.73 5.58 -8.16
N VAL A 68 5.59 5.23 -8.75
CA VAL A 68 4.83 4.03 -8.38
C VAL A 68 5.63 2.76 -8.66
N MET A 69 6.27 2.65 -9.83
CA MET A 69 7.11 1.50 -10.15
C MET A 69 8.31 1.35 -9.22
N VAL A 70 8.93 2.46 -8.83
CA VAL A 70 10.06 2.46 -7.89
C VAL A 70 9.60 1.96 -6.53
N HIS A 71 8.47 2.44 -6.03
CA HIS A 71 7.90 1.96 -4.77
C HIS A 71 7.46 0.50 -4.84
N LEU A 72 6.84 0.05 -5.94
CA LEU A 72 6.47 -1.35 -6.14
C LEU A 72 7.70 -2.27 -6.14
N ASN A 73 8.75 -1.89 -6.85
CA ASN A 73 10.01 -2.63 -6.84
C ASN A 73 10.64 -2.67 -5.44
N TRP A 74 10.60 -1.56 -4.71
CA TRP A 74 11.17 -1.50 -3.36
C TRP A 74 10.41 -2.34 -2.36
N VAL A 75 9.08 -2.29 -2.36
CA VAL A 75 8.28 -3.03 -1.38
C VAL A 75 8.30 -4.52 -1.69
N PHE A 76 8.07 -4.92 -2.94
CA PHE A 76 7.82 -6.33 -3.28
C PHE A 76 9.07 -7.14 -3.63
N ASN A 77 10.23 -6.51 -3.85
CA ASN A 77 11.57 -7.09 -4.00
C ASN A 77 11.63 -8.51 -4.61
N ARG A 78 10.83 -8.76 -5.65
CA ARG A 78 10.74 -10.05 -6.35
C ARG A 78 10.73 -9.77 -7.85
N ARG A 79 11.86 -10.10 -8.50
CA ARG A 79 12.16 -10.17 -9.94
C ARG A 79 11.65 -8.99 -10.80
N LYS A 80 12.49 -8.53 -11.73
CA LYS A 80 12.18 -7.46 -12.70
C LYS A 80 10.75 -7.62 -13.23
N VAL A 81 9.87 -6.70 -12.85
CA VAL A 81 8.51 -6.60 -13.38
C VAL A 81 8.65 -6.18 -14.84
N ASP A 82 8.63 -7.15 -15.74
CA ASP A 82 8.79 -6.94 -17.18
C ASP A 82 7.41 -6.70 -17.82
N ILE A 83 7.03 -5.42 -17.91
CA ILE A 83 5.80 -4.93 -18.53
C ILE A 83 6.11 -4.47 -19.98
N ASN A 84 7.24 -4.87 -20.59
CA ASN A 84 7.68 -4.30 -21.87
C ASN A 84 6.96 -4.86 -23.13
N LYS A 85 5.87 -5.62 -22.97
CA LYS A 85 5.18 -6.32 -24.07
C LYS A 85 3.77 -5.83 -24.37
N PHE A 86 3.39 -4.63 -23.91
CA PHE A 86 2.10 -4.05 -24.31
C PHE A 86 2.23 -3.38 -25.67
N ASP A 87 1.09 -3.23 -26.36
CA ASP A 87 1.05 -2.59 -27.67
C ASP A 87 1.52 -1.12 -27.62
N ASN A 88 1.77 -0.56 -28.80
CA ASN A 88 2.31 0.79 -28.97
C ASN A 88 1.25 1.90 -28.82
N LYS A 89 -0.01 1.61 -28.45
CA LYS A 89 -0.99 2.69 -28.25
C LYS A 89 -0.70 3.41 -26.94
N THR A 90 -0.74 4.73 -27.02
CA THR A 90 -0.39 5.61 -25.91
C THR A 90 -1.52 5.85 -24.93
N SER A 91 -2.78 5.60 -25.32
CA SER A 91 -3.95 5.81 -24.47
C SER A 91 -5.09 4.85 -24.79
N TYR A 92 -5.69 4.30 -23.74
CA TYR A 92 -6.92 3.52 -23.73
C TYR A 92 -7.85 4.11 -22.68
N GLN A 93 -9.15 4.09 -22.95
CA GLN A 93 -10.15 4.40 -21.93
C GLN A 93 -10.36 3.16 -21.05
N PHE A 94 -10.12 3.31 -19.75
CA PHE A 94 -10.32 2.27 -18.76
C PHE A 94 -11.45 2.64 -17.79
N GLU A 95 -12.16 1.62 -17.29
CA GLU A 95 -13.08 1.70 -16.16
C GLU A 95 -12.68 0.65 -15.12
N LEU A 96 -12.35 1.10 -13.90
CA LEU A 96 -12.21 0.22 -12.75
C LEU A 96 -13.50 0.26 -11.94
N THR A 97 -14.08 -0.92 -11.72
CA THR A 97 -15.20 -1.12 -10.80
C THR A 97 -14.70 -1.78 -9.52
N ILE A 98 -15.04 -1.19 -8.37
CA ILE A 98 -14.74 -1.72 -7.03
C ILE A 98 -16.07 -1.91 -6.29
N TRP A 99 -16.25 -3.06 -5.66
CA TRP A 99 -17.44 -3.32 -4.83
C TRP A 99 -17.15 -4.32 -3.72
N GLU A 100 -18.00 -4.34 -2.70
CA GLU A 100 -17.87 -5.26 -1.56
C GLU A 100 -19.12 -6.14 -1.43
N GLU A 101 -18.93 -7.45 -1.28
CA GLU A 101 -19.99 -8.41 -0.98
C GLU A 101 -19.46 -9.47 -0.01
N LYS A 102 -20.19 -9.72 1.10
CA LYS A 102 -19.89 -10.80 2.07
C LYS A 102 -18.42 -10.81 2.55
N ALA A 103 -17.92 -9.65 2.98
CA ALA A 103 -16.52 -9.45 3.42
C ALA A 103 -15.47 -9.71 2.33
N ILE A 104 -15.85 -9.67 1.05
CA ILE A 104 -14.92 -9.71 -0.08
C ILE A 104 -15.01 -8.39 -0.82
N ARG A 105 -13.86 -7.76 -1.06
CA ARG A 105 -13.71 -6.63 -1.99
C ARG A 105 -13.30 -7.15 -3.35
N TYR A 106 -14.02 -6.73 -4.38
CA TYR A 106 -13.79 -7.11 -5.76
C TYR A 106 -13.24 -5.91 -6.54
N TYR A 107 -12.37 -6.21 -7.48
CA TYR A 107 -11.78 -5.26 -8.41
C TYR A 107 -11.94 -5.81 -9.82
N GLN A 108 -12.54 -5.03 -10.72
CA GLN A 108 -12.65 -5.37 -12.13
C GLN A 108 -12.22 -4.18 -12.98
N MET A 109 -11.14 -4.35 -13.73
CA MET A 109 -10.66 -3.36 -14.69
C MET A 109 -11.07 -3.79 -16.09
N GLU A 110 -11.71 -2.89 -16.82
CA GLU A 110 -12.10 -3.06 -18.22
C GLU A 110 -11.50 -1.92 -19.05
N TYR A 111 -11.25 -2.17 -20.33
CA TYR A 111 -11.00 -1.11 -21.31
C TYR A 111 -12.00 -1.18 -22.45
N PHE A 112 -12.31 -0.01 -23.00
CA PHE A 112 -13.27 0.15 -24.10
C PHE A 112 -12.56 -0.08 -25.44
N ILE A 113 -13.03 -1.06 -26.21
CA ILE A 113 -12.61 -1.26 -27.61
C ILE A 113 -13.30 -0.21 -28.49
N ASN A 114 -14.56 0.07 -28.20
CA ASN A 114 -15.39 1.11 -28.81
C ASN A 114 -16.53 1.50 -27.84
N SER A 115 -17.57 2.21 -28.31
CA SER A 115 -18.67 2.71 -27.48
C SER A 115 -19.58 1.61 -26.90
N VAL A 116 -19.51 0.38 -27.42
CA VAL A 116 -20.40 -0.73 -27.06
C VAL A 116 -19.66 -1.97 -26.58
N GLU A 117 -18.39 -2.14 -26.95
CA GLU A 117 -17.57 -3.29 -26.59
C GLU A 117 -16.50 -2.91 -25.55
N THR A 118 -16.49 -3.66 -24.44
CA THR A 118 -15.43 -3.63 -23.43
C THR A 118 -14.72 -4.96 -23.38
N MET A 119 -13.46 -4.94 -22.93
CA MET A 119 -12.69 -6.14 -22.63
C MET A 119 -12.17 -6.06 -21.20
N THR A 120 -12.38 -7.14 -20.44
CA THR A 120 -11.83 -7.27 -19.09
C THR A 120 -10.32 -7.39 -19.15
N PHE A 121 -9.62 -6.46 -18.51
CA PHE A 121 -8.17 -6.45 -18.39
C PHE A 121 -7.72 -7.31 -17.20
N PHE A 122 -8.34 -7.15 -16.03
CA PHE A 122 -8.16 -8.06 -14.90
C PHE A 122 -9.40 -8.10 -14.00
N GLN A 123 -9.47 -9.17 -13.20
CA GLN A 123 -10.39 -9.29 -12.08
C GLN A 123 -9.64 -9.83 -10.85
N LEU A 124 -9.79 -9.18 -9.70
CA LEU A 124 -9.16 -9.56 -8.44
C LEU A 124 -10.18 -9.57 -7.29
N MET A 125 -9.90 -10.39 -6.28
CA MET A 125 -10.68 -10.52 -5.06
C MET A 125 -9.77 -10.39 -3.85
N GLU A 126 -10.22 -9.63 -2.86
CA GLU A 126 -9.57 -9.43 -1.57
C GLU A 126 -10.53 -9.85 -0.46
N GLU A 127 -10.10 -10.75 0.41
CA GLU A 127 -10.82 -11.04 1.65
C GLU A 127 -10.56 -9.92 2.68
N ILE A 128 -11.62 -9.26 3.11
CA ILE A 128 -11.58 -8.22 4.14
C ILE A 128 -11.53 -8.94 5.48
N ARG A 129 -10.34 -8.97 6.10
CA ARG A 129 -10.17 -9.56 7.43
C ARG A 129 -10.98 -8.76 8.45
N VAL A 130 -11.88 -9.46 9.15
CA VAL A 130 -12.55 -8.92 10.33
C VAL A 130 -11.60 -9.11 11.51
N GLU A 131 -11.40 -8.05 12.31
CA GLU A 131 -10.59 -8.14 13.52
C GLU A 131 -11.26 -9.11 14.51
N ASP A 132 -10.55 -10.16 14.89
CA ASP A 132 -10.94 -11.09 15.95
C ASP A 132 -10.10 -10.85 17.22
N SER A 133 -10.49 -11.49 18.33
CA SER A 133 -9.81 -11.31 19.62
C SER A 133 -8.35 -11.80 19.61
N ALA A 134 -8.02 -12.83 18.83
CA ALA A 134 -6.66 -13.36 18.74
C ALA A 134 -5.74 -12.37 18.00
N GLN A 135 -6.26 -11.65 17.00
CA GLN A 135 -5.52 -10.58 16.32
C GLN A 135 -5.22 -9.39 17.24
N ALA A 136 -6.09 -9.08 18.20
CA ALA A 136 -5.85 -8.01 19.17
C ALA A 136 -4.72 -8.36 20.16
N GLU A 137 -4.67 -9.60 20.64
CA GLU A 137 -3.58 -10.08 21.48
C GLU A 137 -2.24 -10.08 20.74
N GLN A 138 -2.22 -10.59 19.49
CA GLN A 138 -1.04 -10.55 18.65
C GLN A 138 -0.57 -9.12 18.39
N PHE A 139 -1.50 -8.20 18.10
CA PHE A 139 -1.18 -6.78 17.90
C PHE A 139 -0.49 -6.18 19.12
N ALA A 140 -0.99 -6.46 20.33
CA ALA A 140 -0.38 -5.99 21.57
C ALA A 140 1.03 -6.55 21.79
N CYS A 141 1.22 -7.86 21.55
CA CYS A 141 2.55 -8.48 21.60
C CYS A 141 3.51 -7.86 20.59
N ASP A 142 3.07 -7.69 19.33
CA ASP A 142 3.87 -7.06 18.27
C ASP A 142 4.26 -5.62 18.64
N CYS A 143 3.34 -4.84 19.24
CA CYS A 143 3.64 -3.48 19.71
C CYS A 143 4.74 -3.46 20.76
N MET A 144 4.65 -4.30 21.80
CA MET A 144 5.70 -4.38 22.84
C MET A 144 7.06 -4.74 22.25
N VAL A 145 7.08 -5.69 21.32
CA VAL A 145 8.31 -6.13 20.66
C VAL A 145 8.90 -5.01 19.79
N VAL A 146 8.05 -4.32 19.02
CA VAL A 146 8.47 -3.19 18.18
C VAL A 146 9.00 -2.04 19.04
N GLU A 147 8.33 -1.71 20.14
CA GLU A 147 8.78 -0.67 21.09
C GLU A 147 10.22 -0.94 21.55
N ILE A 148 10.51 -2.16 21.97
CA ILE A 148 11.86 -2.59 22.40
C ILE A 148 12.86 -2.42 21.25
N VAL A 149 12.50 -2.82 20.02
CA VAL A 149 13.38 -2.68 18.85
C VAL A 149 13.64 -1.21 18.53
N LEU A 150 12.61 -0.36 18.54
CA LEU A 150 12.74 1.08 18.30
C LEU A 150 13.60 1.76 19.37
N GLY A 151 13.40 1.42 20.65
CA GLY A 151 14.21 1.90 21.77
C GLY A 151 15.69 1.56 21.57
N LYS A 152 16.01 0.30 21.26
CA LYS A 152 17.39 -0.12 20.94
C LYS A 152 17.97 0.62 19.74
N LEU A 153 17.19 0.81 18.68
CA LEU A 153 17.65 1.54 17.49
C LEU A 153 17.98 3.01 17.80
N ILE A 154 17.23 3.63 18.72
CA ILE A 154 17.51 4.99 19.19
C ILE A 154 18.82 5.02 19.99
N GLU A 155 19.00 4.10 20.95
CA GLU A 155 20.23 4.00 21.76
C GLU A 155 21.48 3.72 20.91
N MET A 156 21.33 2.93 19.85
CA MET A 156 22.41 2.59 18.91
C MET A 156 22.66 3.66 17.84
N ASP A 157 22.10 4.87 17.99
CA ASP A 157 22.27 5.97 17.04
C ASP A 157 21.82 5.66 15.60
N TYR A 158 20.93 4.68 15.41
CA TYR A 158 20.50 4.24 14.07
C TYR A 158 19.80 5.35 13.29
N PHE A 159 19.13 6.26 14.01
CA PHE A 159 18.43 7.44 13.50
C PHE A 159 19.32 8.69 13.34
N LYS A 160 20.66 8.56 13.40
CA LYS A 160 21.59 9.63 12.96
C LYS A 160 21.41 10.01 11.49
N LYS A 161 20.85 9.11 10.69
CA LYS A 161 20.47 9.30 9.28
C LYS A 161 18.97 9.08 9.11
N TYR A 162 18.42 9.63 8.03
CA TYR A 162 17.03 9.40 7.66
C TYR A 162 16.76 7.91 7.42
N ARG A 163 15.67 7.40 8.01
CA ARG A 163 15.17 6.04 7.84
C ARG A 163 13.75 6.05 7.31
N THR A 164 13.49 5.23 6.30
CA THR A 164 12.15 5.01 5.74
C THR A 164 11.36 4.00 6.58
N PRO A 165 10.02 4.06 6.56
CA PRO A 165 9.16 3.01 7.13
C PRO A 165 9.58 1.60 6.70
N LEU A 166 9.85 1.40 5.41
CA LEU A 166 10.26 0.10 4.85
C LEU A 166 11.58 -0.41 5.44
N GLU A 167 12.57 0.46 5.62
CA GLU A 167 13.84 0.08 6.26
C GLU A 167 13.63 -0.35 7.72
N LEU A 168 12.76 0.34 8.45
CA LEU A 168 12.45 0.02 9.85
C LEU A 168 11.72 -1.32 9.96
N TRP A 169 10.72 -1.55 9.10
CA TRP A 169 9.97 -2.80 9.06
C TRP A 169 10.88 -3.99 8.74
N ARG A 170 11.69 -3.90 7.69
CA ARG A 170 12.66 -4.93 7.33
C ARG A 170 13.71 -5.18 8.40
N TYR A 171 14.13 -4.13 9.11
CA TYR A 171 15.07 -4.27 10.21
C TYR A 171 14.43 -5.03 11.37
N ALA A 172 13.20 -4.67 11.75
CA ALA A 172 12.48 -5.32 12.83
C ALA A 172 12.23 -6.81 12.52
N GLU A 173 11.73 -7.14 11.32
CA GLU A 173 11.58 -8.54 10.89
C GLU A 173 12.90 -9.31 10.95
N LYS A 174 13.99 -8.72 10.45
CA LYS A 174 15.31 -9.35 10.48
C LYS A 174 15.83 -9.56 11.89
N TYR A 175 15.61 -8.60 12.79
CA TYR A 175 16.10 -8.66 14.17
C TYR A 175 15.34 -9.72 14.98
N LEU A 176 14.05 -9.87 14.74
CA LEU A 176 13.17 -10.78 15.47
C LEU A 176 13.16 -12.19 14.88
N GLY A 177 13.55 -12.34 13.60
CA GLY A 177 13.48 -13.63 12.90
C GLY A 177 12.05 -14.04 12.52
N GLU A 178 11.08 -13.17 12.77
CA GLU A 178 9.66 -13.40 12.55
C GLU A 178 9.01 -12.19 11.87
N LYS A 179 7.83 -12.44 11.28
CA LYS A 179 7.08 -11.42 10.55
C LYS A 179 6.32 -10.55 11.56
N ILE A 180 6.53 -9.24 11.53
CA ILE A 180 5.79 -8.30 12.40
C ILE A 180 4.62 -7.67 11.65
N CYS A 181 3.52 -7.43 12.36
CA CYS A 181 2.41 -6.65 11.84
C CYS A 181 2.85 -5.21 11.53
N ILE A 182 2.56 -4.74 10.32
CA ILE A 182 2.92 -3.38 9.89
C ILE A 182 2.14 -2.35 10.72
N LYS A 183 0.87 -2.63 11.02
CA LYS A 183 0.03 -1.80 11.90
C LYS A 183 0.69 -1.54 13.26
N SER A 184 1.35 -2.53 13.86
CA SER A 184 2.06 -2.36 15.14
C SER A 184 3.25 -1.42 14.99
N LEU A 185 4.04 -1.56 13.90
CA LEU A 185 5.11 -0.61 13.60
C LEU A 185 4.59 0.81 13.33
N MET A 186 3.50 0.94 12.59
CA MET A 186 2.83 2.23 12.34
C MET A 186 2.42 2.91 13.63
N HIS A 187 1.84 2.14 14.56
CA HIS A 187 1.39 2.64 15.86
C HIS A 187 2.59 3.11 16.69
N GLU A 188 3.55 2.21 16.93
CA GLU A 188 4.70 2.49 17.80
C GLU A 188 5.56 3.62 17.26
N ILE A 189 5.92 3.62 15.96
CA ILE A 189 6.71 4.73 15.41
C ILE A 189 5.97 6.08 15.55
N GLY A 190 4.64 6.06 15.57
CA GLY A 190 3.80 7.23 15.84
C GLY A 190 3.99 7.76 17.26
N VAL A 191 4.14 6.89 18.26
CA VAL A 191 4.41 7.25 19.67
C VAL A 191 5.79 7.89 19.82
N PHE A 192 6.81 7.35 19.13
CA PHE A 192 8.17 7.89 19.15
C PHE A 192 8.32 9.22 18.38
N VAL A 193 7.28 9.64 17.64
CA VAL A 193 7.27 10.87 16.83
C VAL A 193 6.40 11.94 17.50
N GLY A 194 6.96 13.13 17.69
CA GLY A 194 6.24 14.22 18.34
C GLY A 194 6.95 15.57 18.28
N LYS A 195 6.48 16.50 19.10
CA LYS A 195 7.05 17.85 19.18
C LYS A 195 8.48 17.80 19.76
N LYS A 196 9.34 18.70 19.28
CA LYS A 196 10.74 18.82 19.70
C LYS A 196 10.82 18.97 21.23
N GLY A 197 11.58 18.10 21.91
CA GLY A 197 11.81 18.16 23.36
C GLY A 197 11.12 17.06 24.18
N SER A 198 10.10 16.39 23.64
CA SER A 198 9.42 15.27 24.32
C SER A 198 9.47 13.96 23.55
N ALA A 199 9.65 14.02 22.23
CA ALA A 199 9.75 12.84 21.37
C ALA A 199 11.19 12.64 20.88
N PRO A 200 11.68 11.40 20.79
CA PRO A 200 13.03 11.11 20.32
C PRO A 200 13.18 11.23 18.79
N LEU A 201 12.08 11.07 18.03
CA LEU A 201 12.12 11.10 16.56
C LEU A 201 11.31 12.25 15.96
N ARG A 202 11.78 12.72 14.80
CA ARG A 202 11.08 13.66 13.92
C ARG A 202 10.71 12.97 12.61
N LYS A 203 9.44 13.07 12.22
CA LYS A 203 8.93 12.69 10.89
C LYS A 203 9.12 13.84 9.91
N THR A 204 9.66 13.56 8.74
CA THR A 204 9.88 14.53 7.64
C THR A 204 9.45 13.91 6.33
N LYS A 205 8.97 14.71 5.37
CA LYS A 205 8.58 14.23 4.03
C LYS A 205 9.58 14.72 2.99
N ALA A 206 10.21 13.80 2.28
CA ALA A 206 11.03 14.12 1.11
C ALA A 206 10.11 14.19 -0.12
N LYS A 207 10.26 15.22 -0.96
CA LYS A 207 9.38 15.45 -2.12
C LYS A 207 9.27 14.26 -3.08
N SER A 208 10.30 13.42 -3.18
CA SER A 208 10.41 12.34 -4.18
C SER A 208 10.46 10.92 -3.61
N PHE A 209 10.36 10.75 -2.29
CA PHE A 209 10.59 9.44 -1.64
C PHE A 209 9.73 9.22 -0.38
N GLY A 210 8.74 10.08 -0.14
CA GLY A 210 7.85 9.95 1.01
C GLY A 210 8.47 10.31 2.37
N PHE A 211 7.80 9.85 3.43
CA PHE A 211 8.10 10.07 4.83
C PHE A 211 9.33 9.31 5.30
N ARG A 212 10.10 9.97 6.17
CA ARG A 212 11.33 9.45 6.77
C ARG A 212 11.47 9.95 8.20
N TYR A 213 12.15 9.17 9.02
CA TYR A 213 12.38 9.42 10.44
C TYR A 213 13.86 9.69 10.71
N ILE A 214 14.12 10.63 11.61
CA ILE A 214 15.47 11.00 12.09
C ILE A 214 15.39 11.39 13.55
N ALA A 215 16.46 11.21 14.32
CA ALA A 215 16.53 11.70 15.69
C ALA A 215 16.36 13.23 15.74
N HIS A 216 15.72 13.75 16.79
CA HIS A 216 15.81 15.18 17.08
C HIS A 216 17.25 15.54 17.45
N LYS A 217 17.69 16.72 17.01
CA LYS A 217 18.96 17.33 17.45
C LYS A 217 18.76 18.08 18.76
#